data_AF-A0AAU9SL48-F1
#
_entry.id   AF-A0AAU9SL48-F1
#
_cell.length_a   1.000
_cell.length_b   1.000
_cell.length_c   1.000
_cell.angle_alpha   90.00
_cell.angle_beta   90.00
_cell.angle_gamma   90.00
#
_symmetry.space_group_name_H-M   'P 1'
#
loop_
_entity.id
_entity.type
_entity.pdbx_description
1 polymer ?
#
loop_
_entity_poly.entity_id
_entity_poly.type
_entity_poly.pdbx_seq_one_letter_code
_entity_poly.pdbx_strand_id
1 'polypeptide(L)'
;MSPQSQPPELDPQDKASLLIFRVSIYDPNRTLSTWYGSTCSNWTGLSCQNPTGKVLSLTLSNTNLSGQIHPSLCKLTSLQSLDLSWNNLSGNIPSCVGALRNLRTLNLSRNSLVGAIPGTFVNLKELREVVLRENRDLGGLIPHWLGDLMNLERIDLNLSHLNLSFNGFSYEISPSLVFSEKLVMLDLSHNGFSGRLPSRISETTERLGLILLDLSHNRFSGVIPLRITELTSLQALRLSHNLLTGDIPARIGNLTDLQVIDLSHNALTGPIPLNIVGCFQLLALVISNNNLSGEIQPELDALDSLKILDISNNKISGEIPLTLAGLKSLEIVDISSNNLSGNLNEAITKWSNLKYLSLARNKFGGTLPSWLFKFDKIQMIDYSSNRFSWFIPGDNLNSTRFKNFQTDGSAETPGKVEIKISANVVAKDELSFSYSQVTGNISAPPGLTLLNLSHNCFSGIITEKEGLGKFPGALAGNPEVCVESSGIKCDPANIDASQEEIYQNELVEGSISIWIFCLSAFISFDFGVLAIFCSACARSYILQTKERAL
;
A
#
# COMPACT_ATOMS: atom_id res chain seq x y z
N MET A 1 -51.90 -19.46 -23.88
CA MET A 1 -51.61 -18.19 -23.19
C MET A 1 -51.25 -18.52 -21.76
N SER A 2 -49.97 -18.48 -21.40
CA SER A 2 -49.55 -18.54 -20.00
C SER A 2 -50.13 -17.34 -19.25
N PRO A 3 -50.72 -17.48 -18.06
CA PRO A 3 -51.24 -16.34 -17.33
C PRO A 3 -50.07 -15.40 -17.03
N GLN A 4 -50.18 -14.13 -17.45
CA GLN A 4 -49.28 -13.08 -17.01
C GLN A 4 -49.35 -13.05 -15.47
N SER A 5 -48.28 -13.47 -14.79
CA SER A 5 -48.21 -13.45 -13.34
C SER A 5 -48.35 -12.00 -12.89
N GLN A 6 -49.44 -11.66 -12.20
CA GLN A 6 -49.58 -10.36 -11.55
C GLN A 6 -48.37 -10.15 -10.63
N PRO A 7 -47.78 -8.93 -10.60
CA PRO A 7 -46.67 -8.64 -9.70
C PRO A 7 -47.10 -8.92 -8.25
N PRO A 8 -46.25 -9.57 -7.44
CA PRO A 8 -46.62 -9.96 -6.09
C PRO A 8 -46.96 -8.72 -5.26
N GLU A 9 -48.10 -8.78 -4.58
CA GLU A 9 -48.42 -7.79 -3.54
C GLU A 9 -47.52 -8.02 -2.34
N LEU A 10 -47.04 -6.94 -1.72
CA LEU A 10 -46.25 -6.95 -0.50
C LEU A 10 -47.04 -7.61 0.63
N ASP A 11 -46.39 -8.54 1.32
CA ASP A 11 -46.93 -9.11 2.56
C ASP A 11 -47.29 -7.98 3.55
N PRO A 12 -48.48 -8.03 4.19
CA PRO A 12 -48.93 -6.94 5.05
C PRO A 12 -48.01 -6.62 6.23
N GLN A 13 -47.31 -7.62 6.80
CA GLN A 13 -46.40 -7.42 7.92
C GLN A 13 -45.09 -6.79 7.46
N ASP A 14 -44.56 -7.24 6.33
CA ASP A 14 -43.36 -6.68 5.72
C ASP A 14 -43.60 -5.22 5.31
N LYS A 15 -44.74 -4.94 4.67
CA LYS A 15 -45.19 -3.58 4.35
C LYS A 15 -45.25 -2.67 5.57
N ALA A 16 -45.89 -3.11 6.66
CA ALA A 16 -45.97 -2.32 7.89
C ALA A 16 -44.56 -2.04 8.47
N SER A 17 -43.68 -3.02 8.43
CA SER A 17 -42.31 -2.93 8.95
C SER A 17 -41.46 -1.93 8.14
N LEU A 18 -41.61 -1.93 6.82
CA LEU A 18 -40.95 -0.99 5.92
C LEU A 18 -41.50 0.43 6.06
N LEU A 19 -42.81 0.62 6.23
CA LEU A 19 -43.38 1.95 6.46
C LEU A 19 -42.90 2.56 7.79
N ILE A 20 -42.73 1.74 8.84
CA ILE A 20 -42.11 2.19 10.09
C ILE A 20 -40.65 2.62 9.83
N PHE A 21 -39.89 1.84 9.06
CA PHE A 21 -38.51 2.20 8.71
C PHE A 21 -38.47 3.54 7.95
N ARG A 22 -39.35 3.71 6.94
CA ARG A 22 -39.45 4.94 6.14
C ARG A 22 -39.69 6.19 6.98
N VAL A 23 -40.55 6.14 8.00
CA VAL A 23 -40.82 7.31 8.85
C VAL A 23 -39.76 7.55 9.92
N SER A 24 -38.94 6.53 10.23
CA SER A 24 -37.87 6.60 11.23
C SER A 24 -36.54 7.14 10.68
N ILE A 25 -36.40 7.21 9.35
CA ILE A 25 -35.16 7.57 8.67
C ILE A 25 -35.30 8.93 7.99
N TYR A 26 -34.21 9.70 7.95
CA TYR A 26 -34.16 10.95 7.21
C TYR A 26 -33.78 10.66 5.76
N ASP A 27 -34.69 11.00 4.83
CA ASP A 27 -34.57 10.76 3.39
C ASP A 27 -34.69 12.10 2.62
N PRO A 28 -33.58 12.87 2.51
CA PRO A 28 -33.60 14.18 1.87
C PRO A 28 -33.89 14.09 0.37
N ASN A 29 -33.46 13.01 -0.28
CA ASN A 29 -33.61 12.78 -1.71
C ASN A 29 -35.00 12.22 -2.06
N ARG A 30 -35.84 11.94 -1.07
CA ARG A 30 -37.16 11.33 -1.22
C ARG A 30 -37.10 10.02 -1.99
N THR A 31 -36.02 9.25 -1.84
CA THR A 31 -35.84 7.96 -2.52
C THR A 31 -36.92 6.95 -2.12
N LEU A 32 -37.43 7.04 -0.89
CA LEU A 32 -38.49 6.19 -0.36
C LEU A 32 -39.90 6.72 -0.70
N SER A 33 -40.03 7.75 -1.54
CA SER A 33 -41.33 8.29 -1.95
C SER A 33 -42.17 7.28 -2.75
N THR A 34 -41.51 6.33 -3.41
CA THR A 34 -42.14 5.23 -4.17
C THR A 34 -42.82 4.18 -3.28
N TRP A 35 -42.59 4.23 -1.96
CA TRP A 35 -43.14 3.26 -1.00
C TRP A 35 -44.59 3.60 -0.66
N TYR A 36 -45.48 3.41 -1.64
CA TYR A 36 -46.93 3.55 -1.52
C TYR A 36 -47.65 2.41 -2.26
N GLY A 37 -48.90 2.12 -1.91
CA GLY A 37 -49.67 1.01 -2.51
C GLY A 37 -49.28 -0.37 -1.96
N SER A 38 -49.60 -1.44 -2.70
CA SER A 38 -49.33 -2.85 -2.32
C SER A 38 -48.33 -3.54 -3.24
N THR A 39 -48.03 -3.02 -4.42
CA THR A 39 -47.19 -3.72 -5.40
C THR A 39 -45.70 -3.64 -5.06
N CYS A 40 -45.05 -4.79 -4.81
CA CYS A 40 -43.64 -4.83 -4.38
C CYS A 40 -42.68 -4.16 -5.37
N SER A 41 -42.83 -4.44 -6.67
CA SER A 41 -41.95 -3.93 -7.72
C SER A 41 -41.98 -2.41 -7.88
N ASN A 42 -42.99 -1.73 -7.34
CA ASN A 42 -43.08 -0.28 -7.39
C ASN A 42 -42.20 0.39 -6.32
N TRP A 43 -41.86 -0.34 -5.26
CA TRP A 43 -41.08 0.20 -4.15
C TRP A 43 -39.60 0.12 -4.49
N THR A 44 -38.93 1.27 -4.48
CA THR A 44 -37.51 1.36 -4.80
C THR A 44 -36.70 0.46 -3.88
N GLY A 45 -35.80 -0.33 -4.47
CA GLY A 45 -34.85 -1.17 -3.74
C GLY A 45 -35.41 -2.50 -3.23
N LEU A 46 -36.67 -2.86 -3.52
CA LEU A 46 -37.26 -4.11 -3.05
C LEU A 46 -37.27 -5.22 -4.11
N SER A 47 -37.02 -6.44 -3.64
CA SER A 47 -37.34 -7.68 -4.34
C SER A 47 -38.15 -8.57 -3.43
N CYS A 48 -39.25 -9.15 -3.94
CA CYS A 48 -40.17 -9.99 -3.17
C CYS A 48 -40.34 -11.38 -3.77
N GLN A 49 -40.65 -12.34 -2.91
CA GLN A 49 -40.95 -13.71 -3.27
C GLN A 49 -42.35 -13.83 -3.90
N ASN A 50 -42.42 -14.40 -5.09
CA ASN A 50 -43.68 -14.75 -5.76
C ASN A 50 -44.14 -16.15 -5.30
N PRO A 51 -45.41 -16.39 -4.90
CA PRO A 51 -46.54 -15.44 -4.81
C PRO A 51 -46.75 -14.81 -3.42
N THR A 52 -45.94 -15.17 -2.42
CA THR A 52 -46.19 -14.79 -1.01
C THR A 52 -46.09 -13.30 -0.70
N GLY A 53 -45.37 -12.52 -1.51
CA GLY A 53 -45.18 -11.09 -1.25
C GLY A 53 -44.11 -10.75 -0.22
N LYS A 54 -43.45 -11.76 0.38
CA LYS A 54 -42.41 -11.57 1.39
C LYS A 54 -41.16 -10.93 0.78
N VAL A 55 -40.54 -10.00 1.49
CA VAL A 55 -39.35 -9.27 1.03
C VAL A 55 -38.13 -10.18 1.13
N LEU A 56 -37.44 -10.36 0.00
CA LEU A 56 -36.22 -11.14 -0.14
C LEU A 56 -34.96 -10.27 -0.15
N SER A 57 -35.05 -9.06 -0.70
CA SER A 57 -33.91 -8.13 -0.78
C SER A 57 -34.37 -6.70 -0.52
N LEU A 58 -33.55 -5.96 0.22
CA LEU A 58 -33.65 -4.51 0.40
C LEU A 58 -32.31 -3.87 0.03
N THR A 59 -32.29 -3.10 -1.05
CA THR A 59 -31.10 -2.43 -1.59
C THR A 59 -31.35 -0.92 -1.69
N LEU A 60 -30.76 -0.16 -0.78
CA LEU A 60 -30.85 1.30 -0.70
C LEU A 60 -29.45 1.94 -0.70
N SER A 61 -28.53 1.40 -1.50
CA SER A 61 -27.16 1.91 -1.57
C SER A 61 -27.08 3.30 -2.23
N ASN A 62 -26.25 4.19 -1.71
CA ASN A 62 -26.00 5.53 -2.27
C ASN A 62 -27.27 6.39 -2.41
N THR A 63 -28.12 6.38 -1.37
CA THR A 63 -29.42 7.10 -1.37
C THR A 63 -29.44 8.32 -0.45
N ASN A 64 -28.29 8.66 0.17
CA ASN A 64 -28.12 9.78 1.10
C ASN A 64 -29.04 9.69 2.34
N LEU A 65 -29.41 8.48 2.75
CA LEU A 65 -30.20 8.24 3.95
C LEU A 65 -29.38 8.53 5.21
N SER A 66 -30.00 9.11 6.23
CA SER A 66 -29.37 9.32 7.53
C SER A 66 -30.31 9.04 8.70
N GLY A 67 -29.75 8.91 9.90
CA GLY A 67 -30.46 8.42 11.09
C GLY A 67 -29.92 7.06 11.52
N GLN A 68 -30.74 6.25 12.21
CA GLN A 68 -30.33 4.94 12.72
C GLN A 68 -31.01 3.80 11.95
N ILE A 69 -30.37 2.64 11.89
CA ILE A 69 -31.00 1.43 11.36
C ILE A 69 -32.10 1.01 12.34
N HIS A 70 -33.36 1.23 11.97
CA HIS A 70 -34.48 0.98 12.86
C HIS A 70 -34.78 -0.53 13.00
N PRO A 71 -35.05 -1.05 14.22
CA PRO A 71 -35.33 -2.47 14.47
C PRO A 71 -36.53 -3.06 13.71
N SER A 72 -37.39 -2.22 13.11
CA SER A 72 -38.50 -2.72 12.29
C SER A 72 -38.02 -3.53 11.09
N LEU A 73 -36.82 -3.28 10.55
CA LEU A 73 -36.23 -4.08 9.47
C LEU A 73 -36.01 -5.54 9.88
N CYS A 74 -35.79 -5.81 11.18
CA CYS A 74 -35.61 -7.16 11.70
C CYS A 74 -36.89 -8.03 11.63
N LYS A 75 -38.04 -7.45 11.28
CA LYS A 75 -39.31 -8.19 11.04
C LYS A 75 -39.40 -8.81 9.66
N LEU A 76 -38.50 -8.46 8.73
CA LEU A 76 -38.43 -9.02 7.38
C LEU A 76 -37.79 -10.42 7.41
N THR A 77 -38.46 -11.38 8.03
CA THR A 77 -37.88 -12.71 8.35
C THR A 77 -37.45 -13.54 7.13
N SER A 78 -37.97 -13.23 5.94
CA SER A 78 -37.57 -13.85 4.67
C SER A 78 -36.38 -13.17 3.98
N LEU A 79 -35.85 -12.08 4.56
CA LEU A 79 -34.79 -11.28 3.96
C LEU A 79 -33.52 -12.10 3.78
N GLN A 80 -33.01 -12.12 2.55
CA GLN A 80 -31.78 -12.79 2.13
C GLN A 80 -30.65 -11.81 1.87
N SER A 81 -30.97 -10.57 1.46
CA SER A 81 -29.98 -9.53 1.19
C SER A 81 -30.41 -8.20 1.79
N LEU A 82 -29.50 -7.58 2.54
CA LEU A 82 -29.66 -6.22 3.07
C LEU A 82 -28.44 -5.39 2.66
N ASP A 83 -28.67 -4.41 1.79
CA ASP A 83 -27.65 -3.46 1.36
C ASP A 83 -28.11 -2.03 1.65
N LEU A 84 -27.48 -1.41 2.64
CA LEU A 84 -27.66 -0.01 3.02
C LEU A 84 -26.35 0.78 2.87
N SER A 85 -25.43 0.31 2.02
CA SER A 85 -24.10 0.89 1.86
C SER A 85 -24.11 2.32 1.30
N TRP A 86 -23.01 3.05 1.46
CA TRP A 86 -22.85 4.41 0.92
C TRP A 86 -23.98 5.36 1.36
N ASN A 87 -24.29 5.38 2.65
CA ASN A 87 -25.26 6.31 3.23
C ASN A 87 -24.63 7.05 4.41
N ASN A 88 -25.42 7.84 5.13
CA ASN A 88 -24.99 8.53 6.34
C ASN A 88 -25.70 7.97 7.58
N LEU A 89 -25.87 6.64 7.62
CA LEU A 89 -26.47 5.94 8.76
C LEU A 89 -25.52 5.98 9.96
N SER A 90 -26.08 6.07 11.15
CA SER A 90 -25.37 6.25 12.40
C SER A 90 -25.94 5.34 13.49
N GLY A 91 -25.30 5.35 14.67
CA GLY A 91 -25.69 4.48 15.78
C GLY A 91 -25.19 3.05 15.60
N ASN A 92 -25.63 2.18 16.51
CA ASN A 92 -25.17 0.80 16.55
C ASN A 92 -25.91 -0.06 15.52
N ILE A 93 -25.25 -1.12 15.05
CA ILE A 93 -25.93 -2.19 14.32
C ILE A 93 -26.94 -2.87 15.27
N PRO A 94 -28.24 -2.91 14.96
CA PRO A 94 -29.23 -3.50 15.87
C PRO A 94 -28.97 -4.99 16.10
N SER A 95 -28.95 -5.42 17.36
CA SER A 95 -28.74 -6.83 17.71
C SER A 95 -29.82 -7.76 17.15
N CYS A 96 -31.02 -7.23 16.86
CA CYS A 96 -32.12 -7.97 16.24
C CYS A 96 -31.83 -8.42 14.80
N VAL A 97 -30.79 -7.87 14.13
CA VAL A 97 -30.37 -8.36 12.81
C VAL A 97 -30.04 -9.86 12.87
N GLY A 98 -29.54 -10.36 14.01
CA GLY A 98 -29.34 -11.79 14.26
C GLY A 98 -30.61 -12.65 14.23
N ALA A 99 -31.81 -12.07 14.16
CA ALA A 99 -33.07 -12.80 13.98
C ALA A 99 -33.38 -13.13 12.51
N LEU A 100 -32.68 -12.50 11.55
CA LEU A 100 -32.87 -12.69 10.11
C LEU A 100 -32.18 -13.96 9.61
N ARG A 101 -32.67 -15.13 10.01
CA ARG A 101 -31.99 -16.43 9.79
C ARG A 101 -31.71 -16.79 8.33
N ASN A 102 -32.43 -16.18 7.38
CA ASN A 102 -32.26 -16.38 5.94
C ASN A 102 -31.25 -15.42 5.30
N LEU A 103 -30.68 -14.49 6.07
CA LEU A 103 -29.78 -13.46 5.57
C LEU A 103 -28.49 -14.10 5.07
N ARG A 104 -28.17 -13.83 3.80
CA ARG A 104 -26.98 -14.31 3.08
C ARG A 104 -25.97 -13.20 2.86
N THR A 105 -26.43 -12.00 2.56
CA THR A 105 -25.58 -10.83 2.30
C THR A 105 -26.00 -9.67 3.19
N LEU A 106 -25.02 -9.11 3.91
CA LEU A 106 -25.17 -7.90 4.69
C LEU A 106 -24.10 -6.89 4.28
N ASN A 107 -24.52 -5.79 3.64
CA ASN A 107 -23.64 -4.70 3.28
C ASN A 107 -24.09 -3.40 3.95
N LEU A 108 -23.29 -2.95 4.92
CA LEU A 108 -23.48 -1.67 5.64
C LEU A 108 -22.25 -0.75 5.46
N SER A 109 -21.45 -0.99 4.43
CA SER A 109 -20.20 -0.26 4.21
C SER A 109 -20.43 1.24 3.95
N ARG A 110 -19.42 2.06 4.25
CA ARG A 110 -19.42 3.51 4.00
C ARG A 110 -20.63 4.18 4.63
N ASN A 111 -20.69 4.09 5.96
CA ASN A 111 -21.65 4.76 6.82
C ASN A 111 -20.91 5.35 8.04
N SER A 112 -21.65 5.89 9.00
CA SER A 112 -21.16 6.41 10.28
C SER A 112 -21.58 5.52 11.45
N LEU A 113 -21.61 4.19 11.25
CA LEU A 113 -22.00 3.24 12.30
C LEU A 113 -20.95 3.18 13.41
N VAL A 114 -21.40 2.92 14.64
CA VAL A 114 -20.56 2.94 15.85
C VAL A 114 -20.74 1.67 16.69
N GLY A 115 -19.81 1.45 17.62
CA GLY A 115 -19.91 0.38 18.62
C GLY A 115 -19.43 -0.98 18.09
N ALA A 116 -19.85 -2.06 18.74
CA ALA A 116 -19.42 -3.42 18.40
C ALA A 116 -20.35 -4.11 17.41
N ILE A 117 -19.81 -5.03 16.60
CA ILE A 117 -20.63 -5.95 15.81
C ILE A 117 -21.41 -6.87 16.77
N PRO A 118 -22.75 -6.99 16.64
CA PRO A 118 -23.55 -7.80 17.55
C PRO A 118 -23.12 -9.28 17.57
N GLY A 119 -22.94 -9.83 18.79
CA GLY A 119 -22.68 -11.26 18.98
C GLY A 119 -23.83 -12.16 18.50
N THR A 120 -25.03 -11.61 18.33
CA THR A 120 -26.22 -12.33 17.82
C THR A 120 -26.07 -12.80 16.37
N PHE A 121 -25.06 -12.34 15.64
CA PHE A 121 -24.78 -12.78 14.27
C PHE A 121 -24.40 -14.26 14.20
N VAL A 122 -24.02 -14.88 15.33
CA VAL A 122 -23.84 -16.34 15.46
C VAL A 122 -25.06 -17.16 15.00
N ASN A 123 -26.26 -16.55 15.03
CA ASN A 123 -27.52 -17.16 14.60
C ASN A 123 -27.76 -17.13 13.08
N LEU A 124 -26.96 -16.39 12.31
CA LEU A 124 -27.13 -16.18 10.87
C LEU A 124 -26.43 -17.29 10.09
N LYS A 125 -26.94 -18.52 10.17
CA LYS A 125 -26.28 -19.71 9.59
C LYS A 125 -26.16 -19.69 8.06
N GLU A 126 -27.02 -18.96 7.38
CA GLU A 126 -27.00 -18.78 5.92
C GLU A 126 -26.08 -17.63 5.46
N LEU A 127 -25.44 -16.90 6.38
CA LEU A 127 -24.65 -15.72 6.06
C LEU A 127 -23.39 -16.11 5.29
N ARG A 128 -23.22 -15.48 4.12
CA ARG A 128 -22.13 -15.72 3.16
C ARG A 128 -21.22 -14.52 3.04
N GLU A 129 -21.79 -13.33 3.11
CA GLU A 129 -21.07 -12.09 2.87
C GLU A 129 -21.42 -11.04 3.92
N VAL A 130 -20.39 -10.48 4.54
CA VAL A 130 -20.48 -9.37 5.49
C VAL A 130 -19.49 -8.29 5.07
N VAL A 131 -20.03 -7.15 4.66
CA VAL A 131 -19.25 -5.97 4.26
C VAL A 131 -19.61 -4.80 5.17
N LEU A 132 -18.72 -4.49 6.10
CA LEU A 132 -18.86 -3.40 7.07
C LEU A 132 -17.77 -2.34 6.92
N ARG A 133 -17.06 -2.36 5.79
CA ARG A 133 -15.95 -1.45 5.47
C ARG A 133 -16.29 0.03 5.67
N GLU A 134 -15.32 0.84 6.07
CA GLU A 134 -15.44 2.30 6.15
C GLU A 134 -16.58 2.77 7.08
N ASN A 135 -16.60 2.26 8.32
CA ASN A 135 -17.38 2.81 9.43
C ASN A 135 -16.41 3.16 10.57
N ARG A 136 -15.83 4.36 10.53
CA ARG A 136 -14.64 4.74 11.33
C ARG A 136 -14.75 4.45 12.84
N ASP A 137 -15.96 4.53 13.40
CA ASP A 137 -16.22 4.35 14.83
C ASP A 137 -16.82 2.97 15.18
N LEU A 138 -17.01 2.09 14.19
CA LEU A 138 -17.36 0.68 14.39
C LEU A 138 -16.09 -0.06 14.80
N GLY A 139 -16.11 -0.74 15.94
CA GLY A 139 -14.90 -1.35 16.49
C GLY A 139 -15.15 -2.31 17.64
N GLY A 140 -14.23 -2.32 18.61
CA GLY A 140 -14.23 -3.29 19.70
C GLY A 140 -13.47 -4.58 19.35
N LEU A 141 -13.78 -5.66 20.06
CA LEU A 141 -13.18 -6.97 19.83
C LEU A 141 -13.75 -7.61 18.56
N ILE A 142 -12.92 -8.40 17.86
CA ILE A 142 -13.43 -9.33 16.85
C ILE A 142 -14.48 -10.22 17.51
N PRO A 143 -15.73 -10.28 16.99
CA PRO A 143 -16.76 -11.13 17.56
C PRO A 143 -16.35 -12.60 17.60
N HIS A 144 -16.65 -13.28 18.71
CA HIS A 144 -16.35 -14.71 18.90
C HIS A 144 -16.90 -15.63 17.80
N TRP A 145 -17.96 -15.23 17.07
CA TRP A 145 -18.52 -16.01 15.97
C TRP A 145 -17.65 -16.01 14.70
N LEU A 146 -16.68 -15.10 14.59
CA LEU A 146 -15.61 -15.16 13.58
C LEU A 146 -14.53 -16.19 13.95
N GLY A 147 -14.49 -16.60 15.22
CA GLY A 147 -13.79 -17.77 15.72
C GLY A 147 -13.31 -17.57 17.17
N ASP A 148 -13.87 -18.32 18.08
CA ASP A 148 -13.32 -18.53 19.40
C ASP A 148 -13.58 -19.97 19.80
N LEU A 149 -12.51 -20.67 20.20
CA LEU A 149 -12.49 -22.09 20.52
C LEU A 149 -12.59 -22.35 22.02
N MET A 150 -12.89 -21.33 22.85
CA MET A 150 -13.22 -21.61 24.25
C MET A 150 -14.54 -22.38 24.41
N ASN A 151 -15.37 -22.50 23.36
CA ASN A 151 -16.55 -23.37 23.35
C ASN A 151 -16.49 -24.36 22.18
N LEU A 152 -16.59 -25.65 22.51
CA LEU A 152 -16.50 -26.85 21.66
C LEU A 152 -17.57 -26.97 20.56
N GLU A 153 -18.38 -25.95 20.31
CA GLU A 153 -19.32 -25.92 19.20
C GLU A 153 -18.67 -25.17 18.03
N ARG A 154 -18.18 -25.92 17.04
CA ARG A 154 -17.77 -25.35 15.75
C ARG A 154 -18.90 -24.47 15.23
N ILE A 155 -18.67 -23.15 15.20
CA ILE A 155 -19.59 -22.19 14.60
C ILE A 155 -19.49 -22.38 13.08
N ASP A 156 -20.32 -23.28 12.52
CA ASP A 156 -20.44 -23.50 11.08
C ASP A 156 -21.24 -22.35 10.46
N LEU A 157 -20.56 -21.23 10.23
CA LEU A 157 -21.06 -20.16 9.37
C LEU A 157 -20.60 -20.42 7.94
N ASN A 158 -21.51 -20.21 7.00
CA ASN A 158 -21.27 -20.36 5.57
C ASN A 158 -20.52 -19.15 4.97
N LEU A 159 -19.76 -18.43 5.79
CA LEU A 159 -19.14 -17.15 5.48
C LEU A 159 -18.01 -17.35 4.47
N SER A 160 -18.16 -16.74 3.29
CA SER A 160 -17.16 -16.77 2.22
C SER A 160 -16.44 -15.43 2.07
N HIS A 161 -17.09 -14.31 2.39
CA HIS A 161 -16.53 -12.97 2.22
C HIS A 161 -16.72 -12.16 3.51
N LEU A 162 -15.61 -11.72 4.08
CA LEU A 162 -15.60 -10.83 5.23
C LEU A 162 -14.72 -9.62 4.94
N ASN A 163 -15.36 -8.45 4.88
CA ASN A 163 -14.66 -7.18 4.78
C ASN A 163 -15.01 -6.26 5.95
N LEU A 164 -14.03 -6.09 6.85
CA LEU A 164 -14.08 -5.21 8.00
C LEU A 164 -13.06 -4.06 7.89
N SER A 165 -12.59 -3.73 6.69
CA SER A 165 -11.52 -2.73 6.55
C SER A 165 -11.95 -1.30 6.85
N PHE A 166 -11.00 -0.42 7.18
CA PHE A 166 -11.26 0.99 7.48
C PHE A 166 -12.28 1.20 8.61
N ASN A 167 -12.08 0.50 9.72
CA ASN A 167 -12.91 0.58 10.92
C ASN A 167 -12.04 0.91 12.15
N GLY A 168 -12.66 0.98 13.31
CA GLY A 168 -12.03 1.21 14.62
C GLY A 168 -11.77 -0.06 15.42
N PHE A 169 -11.68 -1.23 14.78
CA PHE A 169 -11.38 -2.46 15.52
C PHE A 169 -9.98 -2.41 16.12
N SER A 170 -9.83 -2.94 17.34
CA SER A 170 -8.58 -2.88 18.09
C SER A 170 -8.37 -4.19 18.85
N TYR A 171 -7.32 -4.24 19.68
CA TYR A 171 -6.90 -5.40 20.46
C TYR A 171 -6.27 -6.51 19.62
N GLU A 172 -5.72 -7.50 20.33
CA GLU A 172 -5.10 -8.65 19.71
C GLU A 172 -6.14 -9.59 19.11
N ILE A 173 -5.83 -10.11 17.94
CA ILE A 173 -6.54 -11.26 17.40
C ILE A 173 -6.07 -12.50 18.16
N SER A 174 -7.01 -13.26 18.73
CA SER A 174 -6.68 -14.50 19.44
C SER A 174 -5.80 -15.40 18.54
N PRO A 175 -4.62 -15.86 19.02
CA PRO A 175 -3.79 -16.79 18.25
C PRO A 175 -4.50 -18.12 17.94
N SER A 176 -5.55 -18.42 18.70
CA SER A 176 -6.43 -19.58 18.53
C SER A 176 -7.61 -19.31 17.59
N LEU A 177 -7.71 -18.12 17.00
CA LEU A 177 -8.74 -17.78 16.03
C LEU A 177 -8.63 -18.71 14.82
N VAL A 178 -9.72 -19.41 14.52
CA VAL A 178 -9.87 -20.26 13.34
C VAL A 178 -11.04 -19.71 12.53
N PHE A 179 -10.77 -19.40 11.27
CA PHE A 179 -11.79 -18.91 10.34
C PHE A 179 -12.58 -20.07 9.72
N SER A 180 -13.73 -19.76 9.12
CA SER A 180 -14.52 -20.73 8.37
C SER A 180 -13.70 -21.33 7.22
N GLU A 181 -13.80 -22.65 7.03
CA GLU A 181 -13.17 -23.37 5.91
C GLU A 181 -13.66 -22.88 4.54
N LYS A 182 -14.82 -22.21 4.52
CA LYS A 182 -15.46 -21.68 3.31
C LYS A 182 -15.03 -20.25 2.99
N LEU A 183 -14.18 -19.64 3.81
CA LEU A 183 -13.73 -18.27 3.63
C LEU A 183 -12.83 -18.18 2.39
N VAL A 184 -13.24 -17.32 1.47
CA VAL A 184 -12.55 -17.01 0.21
C VAL A 184 -11.80 -15.68 0.33
N MET A 185 -12.39 -14.72 1.04
CA MET A 185 -11.87 -13.37 1.18
C MET A 185 -11.94 -12.89 2.62
N LEU A 186 -10.79 -12.50 3.16
CA LEU A 186 -10.64 -11.88 4.46
C LEU A 186 -9.91 -10.54 4.32
N ASP A 187 -10.62 -9.45 4.54
CA ASP A 187 -10.06 -8.10 4.59
C ASP A 187 -10.32 -7.48 5.96
N LEU A 188 -9.26 -7.37 6.75
CA LEU A 188 -9.22 -6.72 8.06
C LEU A 188 -8.33 -5.46 8.02
N SER A 189 -8.00 -4.97 6.83
CA SER A 189 -7.03 -3.88 6.65
C SER A 189 -7.50 -2.55 7.25
N HIS A 190 -6.57 -1.62 7.50
CA HIS A 190 -6.89 -0.29 8.02
C HIS A 190 -7.73 -0.33 9.31
N ASN A 191 -7.21 -1.03 10.32
CA ASN A 191 -7.76 -1.11 11.67
C ASN A 191 -6.63 -0.87 12.70
N GLY A 192 -6.94 -1.10 13.97
CA GLY A 192 -5.99 -1.05 15.08
C GLY A 192 -5.65 -2.41 15.68
N PHE A 193 -5.79 -3.51 14.93
CA PHE A 193 -5.48 -4.86 15.44
C PHE A 193 -4.00 -4.97 15.82
N SER A 194 -3.72 -5.62 16.94
CA SER A 194 -2.37 -5.78 17.48
C SER A 194 -2.03 -7.25 17.77
N GLY A 195 -0.89 -7.51 18.42
CA GLY A 195 -0.46 -8.86 18.77
C GLY A 195 0.20 -9.58 17.59
N ARG A 196 0.29 -10.90 17.65
CA ARG A 196 0.90 -11.73 16.59
C ARG A 196 -0.13 -12.12 15.53
N LEU A 197 0.34 -12.39 14.31
CA LEU A 197 -0.49 -13.03 13.29
C LEU A 197 -0.98 -14.40 13.80
N PRO A 198 -2.27 -14.75 13.61
CA PRO A 198 -2.79 -16.01 14.13
C PRO A 198 -2.18 -17.20 13.40
N SER A 199 -1.46 -18.05 14.12
CA SER A 199 -0.78 -19.21 13.53
C SER A 199 -1.78 -20.28 13.07
N ARG A 200 -2.99 -20.32 13.62
CA ARG A 200 -4.00 -21.35 13.33
C ARG A 200 -4.91 -21.03 12.15
N ILE A 201 -4.65 -19.95 11.39
CA ILE A 201 -5.43 -19.63 10.16
C ILE A 201 -5.46 -20.83 9.18
N SER A 202 -4.44 -21.69 9.17
CA SER A 202 -4.34 -22.86 8.28
C SER A 202 -4.70 -24.22 8.90
N GLU A 203 -5.08 -24.29 10.18
CA GLU A 203 -5.16 -25.58 10.90
C GLU A 203 -6.42 -26.42 10.59
N THR A 204 -7.37 -25.89 9.82
CA THR A 204 -8.51 -26.67 9.33
C THR A 204 -8.13 -27.41 8.05
N THR A 205 -8.12 -28.73 8.16
CA THR A 205 -7.64 -29.73 7.19
C THR A 205 -8.29 -29.68 5.81
N GLU A 206 -7.46 -29.94 4.78
CA GLU A 206 -7.76 -30.14 3.35
C GLU A 206 -8.53 -29.01 2.63
N ARG A 207 -7.72 -28.06 2.10
CA ARG A 207 -8.06 -27.00 1.13
C ARG A 207 -8.96 -25.89 1.67
N LEU A 208 -8.37 -25.01 2.49
CA LEU A 208 -8.86 -23.65 2.62
C LEU A 208 -8.82 -22.96 1.25
N GLY A 209 -9.99 -22.63 0.72
CA GLY A 209 -10.15 -21.87 -0.52
C GLY A 209 -9.94 -20.36 -0.34
N LEU A 210 -9.08 -19.95 0.61
CA LEU A 210 -8.80 -18.54 0.86
C LEU A 210 -7.94 -18.00 -0.27
N ILE A 211 -8.49 -17.03 -1.01
CA ILE A 211 -7.88 -16.40 -2.19
C ILE A 211 -7.21 -15.08 -1.82
N LEU A 212 -7.84 -14.31 -0.93
CA LEU A 212 -7.36 -12.99 -0.53
C LEU A 212 -7.28 -12.91 1.00
N LEU A 213 -6.06 -12.65 1.49
CA LEU A 213 -5.79 -12.30 2.88
C LEU A 213 -5.19 -10.91 2.95
N ASP A 214 -5.96 -9.95 3.45
CA ASP A 214 -5.52 -8.57 3.65
C ASP A 214 -5.61 -8.17 5.12
N LEU A 215 -4.43 -8.04 5.74
CA LEU A 215 -4.24 -7.60 7.12
C LEU A 215 -3.41 -6.30 7.17
N SER A 216 -3.28 -5.60 6.05
CA SER A 216 -2.45 -4.40 5.93
C SER A 216 -2.95 -3.24 6.81
N HIS A 217 -2.08 -2.27 7.09
CA HIS A 217 -2.42 -1.08 7.90
C HIS A 217 -3.04 -1.44 9.27
N ASN A 218 -2.30 -2.21 10.05
CA ASN A 218 -2.63 -2.60 11.42
C ASN A 218 -1.40 -2.44 12.32
N ARG A 219 -1.39 -3.06 13.50
CA ARG A 219 -0.28 -3.08 14.46
C ARG A 219 0.18 -4.52 14.76
N PHE A 220 0.03 -5.44 13.81
CA PHE A 220 0.49 -6.82 13.97
C PHE A 220 2.01 -6.84 14.12
N SER A 221 2.50 -7.69 15.01
CA SER A 221 3.90 -7.78 15.41
C SER A 221 4.39 -9.23 15.44
N GLY A 222 5.68 -9.44 15.69
CA GLY A 222 6.29 -10.77 15.64
C GLY A 222 6.54 -11.23 14.20
N VAL A 223 6.69 -12.54 14.00
CA VAL A 223 7.08 -13.10 12.70
C VAL A 223 5.87 -13.46 11.84
N ILE A 224 6.06 -13.52 10.52
CA ILE A 224 5.10 -14.15 9.60
C ILE A 224 5.09 -15.67 9.90
N PRO A 225 3.98 -16.25 10.40
CA PRO A 225 3.95 -17.67 10.75
C PRO A 225 4.13 -18.55 9.51
N LEU A 226 4.97 -19.59 9.62
CA LEU A 226 5.21 -20.55 8.54
C LEU A 226 3.92 -21.16 7.99
N ARG A 227 2.92 -21.36 8.87
CA ARG A 227 1.61 -21.91 8.52
C ARG A 227 0.82 -21.11 7.48
N ILE A 228 1.12 -19.82 7.28
CA ILE A 228 0.53 -19.05 6.16
C ILE A 228 0.87 -19.69 4.80
N THR A 229 2.02 -20.37 4.70
CA THR A 229 2.44 -21.06 3.47
C THR A 229 1.69 -22.38 3.22
N GLU A 230 0.71 -22.72 4.05
CA GLU A 230 -0.18 -23.87 3.86
C GLU A 230 -1.50 -23.47 3.17
N LEU A 231 -1.74 -22.17 2.96
CA LEU A 231 -2.91 -21.62 2.27
C LEU A 231 -2.75 -21.70 0.75
N THR A 232 -2.70 -22.91 0.20
CA THR A 232 -2.27 -23.14 -1.20
C THR A 232 -3.13 -22.47 -2.28
N SER A 233 -4.37 -22.08 -1.97
CA SER A 233 -5.27 -21.36 -2.88
C SER A 233 -5.09 -19.83 -2.85
N LEU A 234 -4.17 -19.32 -2.03
CA LEU A 234 -3.98 -17.89 -1.85
C LEU A 234 -3.42 -17.25 -3.12
N GLN A 235 -4.14 -16.24 -3.63
CA GLN A 235 -3.75 -15.45 -4.80
C GLN A 235 -3.22 -14.06 -4.40
N ALA A 236 -3.63 -13.52 -3.24
CA ALA A 236 -3.12 -12.27 -2.70
C ALA A 236 -2.84 -12.33 -1.19
N LEU A 237 -1.60 -12.00 -0.81
CA LEU A 237 -1.16 -11.82 0.57
C LEU A 237 -0.74 -10.37 0.79
N ARG A 238 -1.50 -9.63 1.61
CA ARG A 238 -1.19 -8.25 1.98
C ARG A 238 -1.03 -8.11 3.49
N LEU A 239 0.17 -7.80 3.92
CA LEU A 239 0.56 -7.60 5.32
C LEU A 239 1.27 -6.25 5.52
N SER A 240 1.21 -5.34 4.54
CA SER A 240 1.94 -4.07 4.57
C SER A 240 1.50 -3.15 5.70
N HIS A 241 2.36 -2.20 6.08
CA HIS A 241 2.09 -1.25 7.16
C HIS A 241 1.70 -1.94 8.48
N ASN A 242 2.60 -2.79 8.97
CA ASN A 242 2.51 -3.46 10.27
C ASN A 242 3.87 -3.34 11.01
N LEU A 243 4.02 -4.08 12.11
CA LEU A 243 5.25 -4.16 12.92
C LEU A 243 5.88 -5.56 12.83
N LEU A 244 5.72 -6.24 11.69
CA LEU A 244 6.22 -7.60 11.48
C LEU A 244 7.75 -7.62 11.41
N THR A 245 8.34 -8.70 11.91
CA THR A 245 9.79 -8.89 12.08
C THR A 245 10.21 -10.27 11.61
N GLY A 246 11.51 -10.54 11.60
CA GLY A 246 12.05 -11.83 11.16
C GLY A 246 11.98 -11.99 9.64
N ASP A 247 12.25 -13.20 9.17
CA ASP A 247 12.45 -13.45 7.75
C ASP A 247 11.13 -13.74 7.02
N ILE A 248 11.11 -13.50 5.72
CA ILE A 248 10.03 -13.98 4.85
C ILE A 248 10.13 -15.52 4.80
N PRO A 249 9.07 -16.28 5.14
CA PRO A 249 9.14 -17.74 5.21
C PRO A 249 9.59 -18.37 3.88
N ALA A 250 10.65 -19.17 3.91
CA ALA A 250 11.18 -19.81 2.71
C ALA A 250 10.19 -20.77 2.01
N ARG A 251 9.13 -21.22 2.69
CA ARG A 251 8.06 -22.04 2.10
C ARG A 251 7.01 -21.22 1.35
N ILE A 252 7.16 -19.89 1.25
CA ILE A 252 6.22 -19.04 0.51
C ILE A 252 6.04 -19.51 -0.94
N GLY A 253 7.10 -20.08 -1.54
CA GLY A 253 7.07 -20.71 -2.86
C GLY A 253 6.10 -21.87 -3.03
N ASN A 254 5.55 -22.42 -1.95
CA ASN A 254 4.50 -23.44 -2.02
C ASN A 254 3.14 -22.86 -2.46
N LEU A 255 2.98 -21.54 -2.41
CA LEU A 255 1.75 -20.84 -2.80
C LEU A 255 1.78 -20.56 -4.31
N THR A 256 1.57 -21.61 -5.11
CA THR A 256 1.74 -21.57 -6.57
C THR A 256 0.72 -20.70 -7.30
N ASP A 257 -0.42 -20.40 -6.68
CA ASP A 257 -1.48 -19.52 -7.21
C ASP A 257 -1.28 -18.05 -6.83
N LEU A 258 -0.21 -17.73 -6.09
CA LEU A 258 0.02 -16.39 -5.55
C LEU A 258 0.40 -15.40 -6.65
N GLN A 259 -0.42 -14.37 -6.81
CA GLN A 259 -0.27 -13.29 -7.79
C GLN A 259 0.23 -11.98 -7.16
N VAL A 260 -0.07 -11.74 -5.88
CA VAL A 260 0.30 -10.50 -5.18
C VAL A 260 0.91 -10.81 -3.83
N ILE A 261 2.12 -10.30 -3.60
CA ILE A 261 2.75 -10.20 -2.29
C ILE A 261 2.99 -8.73 -1.99
N ASP A 262 2.34 -8.21 -0.95
CA ASP A 262 2.67 -6.91 -0.37
C ASP A 262 3.01 -7.04 1.12
N LEU A 263 4.29 -6.92 1.43
CA LEU A 263 4.86 -6.96 2.79
C LEU A 263 5.55 -5.64 3.15
N SER A 264 5.32 -4.58 2.37
CA SER A 264 6.01 -3.30 2.54
C SER A 264 5.74 -2.65 3.90
N HIS A 265 6.61 -1.72 4.32
CA HIS A 265 6.42 -0.96 5.55
C HIS A 265 6.28 -1.87 6.79
N ASN A 266 7.28 -2.73 7.01
CA ASN A 266 7.44 -3.58 8.17
C ASN A 266 8.90 -3.51 8.67
N ALA A 267 9.30 -4.42 9.57
CA ALA A 267 10.67 -4.58 10.05
C ALA A 267 11.24 -5.97 9.71
N LEU A 268 10.87 -6.52 8.55
CA LEU A 268 11.32 -7.84 8.09
C LEU A 268 12.83 -7.84 7.81
N THR A 269 13.48 -8.97 8.07
CA THR A 269 14.93 -9.19 7.97
C THR A 269 15.27 -10.33 7.02
N GLY A 270 16.57 -10.65 6.90
CA GLY A 270 17.04 -11.76 6.10
C GLY A 270 17.02 -11.47 4.59
N PRO A 271 17.38 -12.46 3.76
CA PRO A 271 17.34 -12.33 2.31
C PRO A 271 15.93 -12.52 1.74
N ILE A 272 15.74 -12.08 0.49
CA ILE A 272 14.60 -12.53 -0.32
C ILE A 272 14.75 -14.04 -0.51
N PRO A 273 13.78 -14.87 -0.07
CA PRO A 273 13.93 -16.31 -0.07
C PRO A 273 13.98 -16.84 -1.50
N LEU A 274 14.99 -17.65 -1.82
CA LEU A 274 15.19 -18.22 -3.16
C LEU A 274 13.93 -18.92 -3.71
N ASN A 275 13.24 -19.65 -2.84
CA ASN A 275 12.05 -20.42 -3.21
C ASN A 275 10.84 -19.56 -3.59
N ILE A 276 10.90 -18.22 -3.47
CA ILE A 276 9.81 -17.33 -3.94
C ILE A 276 9.48 -17.54 -5.42
N VAL A 277 10.43 -18.07 -6.19
CA VAL A 277 10.29 -18.48 -7.59
C VAL A 277 9.21 -19.55 -7.80
N GLY A 278 8.85 -20.30 -6.76
CA GLY A 278 7.72 -21.24 -6.80
C GLY A 278 6.36 -20.55 -6.98
N CYS A 279 6.27 -19.26 -6.65
CA CYS A 279 5.11 -18.41 -6.95
C CYS A 279 5.15 -17.96 -8.43
N PHE A 280 5.18 -18.89 -9.39
CA PHE A 280 5.38 -18.57 -10.81
C PHE A 280 4.26 -17.71 -11.44
N GLN A 281 3.11 -17.57 -10.78
CA GLN A 281 2.01 -16.68 -11.19
C GLN A 281 2.14 -15.24 -10.66
N LEU A 282 3.24 -14.92 -9.97
CA LEU A 282 3.40 -13.63 -9.28
C LEU A 282 3.41 -12.47 -10.27
N LEU A 283 2.50 -11.51 -10.06
CA LEU A 283 2.36 -10.28 -10.84
C LEU A 283 2.96 -9.08 -10.11
N ALA A 284 2.92 -9.08 -8.77
CA ALA A 284 3.47 -8.00 -7.96
C ALA A 284 4.20 -8.52 -6.72
N LEU A 285 5.46 -8.11 -6.57
CA LEU A 285 6.29 -8.32 -5.38
C LEU A 285 6.65 -6.95 -4.81
N VAL A 286 5.98 -6.57 -3.70
CA VAL A 286 6.18 -5.30 -3.01
C VAL A 286 6.64 -5.59 -1.59
N ILE A 287 7.92 -5.37 -1.32
CA ILE A 287 8.58 -5.67 -0.05
C ILE A 287 9.42 -4.48 0.45
N SER A 288 9.12 -3.28 -0.07
CA SER A 288 9.85 -2.07 0.23
C SER A 288 9.70 -1.59 1.67
N ASN A 289 10.62 -0.73 2.13
CA ASN A 289 10.59 -0.15 3.47
C ASN A 289 10.62 -1.25 4.55
N ASN A 290 11.66 -2.08 4.49
CA ASN A 290 11.96 -3.16 5.44
C ASN A 290 13.46 -3.15 5.80
N ASN A 291 13.94 -4.19 6.47
CA ASN A 291 15.35 -4.38 6.81
C ASN A 291 15.94 -5.62 6.10
N LEU A 292 15.45 -5.93 4.89
CA LEU A 292 15.91 -7.08 4.08
C LEU A 292 17.34 -6.85 3.61
N SER A 293 18.12 -7.92 3.50
CA SER A 293 19.55 -7.89 3.17
C SER A 293 19.90 -8.98 2.14
N GLY A 294 21.18 -9.22 1.89
CA GLY A 294 21.62 -10.21 0.90
C GLY A 294 21.55 -9.67 -0.53
N GLU A 295 21.67 -10.57 -1.50
CA GLU A 295 21.77 -10.22 -2.93
C GLU A 295 20.54 -10.64 -3.71
N ILE A 296 20.30 -9.98 -4.84
CA ILE A 296 19.28 -10.38 -5.81
C ILE A 296 19.74 -11.70 -6.44
N GLN A 297 19.02 -12.80 -6.15
CA GLN A 297 19.43 -14.13 -6.61
C GLN A 297 19.10 -14.35 -8.10
N PRO A 298 19.97 -15.04 -8.87
CA PRO A 298 19.77 -15.29 -10.29
C PRO A 298 18.44 -15.95 -10.65
N GLU A 299 17.93 -16.82 -9.78
CA GLU A 299 16.74 -17.66 -9.97
C GLU A 299 15.44 -16.85 -10.01
N LEU A 300 15.46 -15.58 -9.58
CA LEU A 300 14.30 -14.69 -9.72
C LEU A 300 13.87 -14.53 -11.18
N ASP A 301 14.74 -14.85 -12.15
CA ASP A 301 14.41 -14.88 -13.57
C ASP A 301 13.22 -15.79 -13.94
N ALA A 302 12.89 -16.76 -13.09
CA ALA A 302 11.73 -17.65 -13.25
C ALA A 302 10.38 -16.94 -13.08
N LEU A 303 10.33 -15.75 -12.47
CA LEU A 303 9.09 -14.97 -12.27
C LEU A 303 8.73 -14.16 -13.53
N ASP A 304 8.67 -14.80 -14.69
CA ASP A 304 8.52 -14.13 -15.99
C ASP A 304 7.24 -13.30 -16.16
N SER A 305 6.22 -13.57 -15.34
CA SER A 305 4.92 -12.89 -15.28
C SER A 305 4.92 -11.64 -14.40
N LEU A 306 6.02 -11.38 -13.67
CA LEU A 306 6.14 -10.28 -12.74
C LEU A 306 6.07 -8.92 -13.46
N LYS A 307 5.14 -8.08 -13.04
CA LYS A 307 4.92 -6.72 -13.56
C LYS A 307 5.49 -5.65 -12.65
N ILE A 308 5.42 -5.88 -11.34
CA ILE A 308 5.85 -4.92 -10.31
C ILE A 308 6.88 -5.58 -9.40
N LEU A 309 8.07 -5.00 -9.37
CA LEU A 309 9.13 -5.34 -8.42
C LEU A 309 9.50 -4.08 -7.63
N ASP A 310 9.05 -3.99 -6.38
CA ASP A 310 9.44 -2.93 -5.45
C ASP A 310 10.14 -3.53 -4.22
N ILE A 311 11.47 -3.42 -4.22
CA ILE A 311 12.35 -3.84 -3.12
C ILE A 311 13.04 -2.63 -2.48
N SER A 312 12.56 -1.42 -2.76
CA SER A 312 13.20 -0.17 -2.35
C SER A 312 13.29 -0.01 -0.84
N ASN A 313 14.20 0.83 -0.35
CA ASN A 313 14.34 1.13 1.08
C ASN A 313 14.59 -0.13 1.91
N ASN A 314 15.67 -0.85 1.59
CA ASN A 314 16.15 -2.05 2.28
C ASN A 314 17.70 -2.00 2.40
N LYS A 315 18.34 -3.12 2.74
CA LYS A 315 19.80 -3.30 2.82
C LYS A 315 20.32 -4.29 1.79
N ILE A 316 19.65 -4.43 0.65
CA ILE A 316 20.01 -5.38 -0.42
C ILE A 316 21.31 -4.90 -1.07
N SER A 317 22.25 -5.81 -1.30
CA SER A 317 23.58 -5.54 -1.84
C SER A 317 23.89 -6.42 -3.05
N GLY A 318 25.12 -6.34 -3.56
CA GLY A 318 25.56 -7.08 -4.74
C GLY A 318 25.21 -6.36 -6.03
N GLU A 319 25.35 -7.05 -7.15
CA GLU A 319 25.07 -6.53 -8.49
C GLU A 319 23.66 -6.92 -8.95
N ILE A 320 23.20 -6.39 -10.09
CA ILE A 320 22.02 -6.88 -10.79
C ILE A 320 22.43 -8.11 -11.60
N PRO A 321 21.98 -9.35 -11.32
CA PRO A 321 22.31 -10.51 -12.14
C PRO A 321 21.90 -10.36 -13.61
N LEU A 322 22.74 -10.87 -14.52
CA LEU A 322 22.40 -10.92 -15.96
C LEU A 322 21.12 -11.74 -16.23
N THR A 323 20.82 -12.73 -15.39
CA THR A 323 19.64 -13.61 -15.53
C THR A 323 18.32 -12.87 -15.35
N LEU A 324 18.29 -11.73 -14.65
CA LEU A 324 17.08 -10.89 -14.51
C LEU A 324 16.50 -10.42 -15.86
N ALA A 325 17.24 -10.61 -16.95
CA ALA A 325 16.75 -10.58 -18.32
C ALA A 325 15.49 -11.44 -18.57
N GLY A 326 15.27 -12.47 -17.74
CA GLY A 326 14.10 -13.37 -17.78
C GLY A 326 12.78 -12.69 -17.40
N LEU A 327 12.82 -11.61 -16.61
CA LEU A 327 11.66 -10.86 -16.12
C LEU A 327 11.05 -9.94 -17.21
N LYS A 328 10.59 -10.53 -18.31
CA LYS A 328 10.15 -9.81 -19.52
C LYS A 328 8.86 -9.01 -19.35
N SER A 329 8.06 -9.34 -18.34
CA SER A 329 6.76 -8.69 -18.08
C SER A 329 6.86 -7.43 -17.22
N LEU A 330 8.06 -7.05 -16.75
CA LEU A 330 8.24 -5.92 -15.86
C LEU A 330 7.75 -4.61 -16.47
N GLU A 331 6.93 -3.91 -15.69
CA GLU A 331 6.39 -2.58 -15.99
C GLU A 331 6.88 -1.54 -14.98
N ILE A 332 7.03 -1.93 -13.71
CA ILE A 332 7.50 -1.06 -12.63
C ILE A 332 8.62 -1.75 -11.85
N VAL A 333 9.77 -1.10 -11.78
CA VAL A 333 10.94 -1.56 -11.03
C VAL A 333 11.42 -0.44 -10.12
N ASP A 334 11.31 -0.64 -8.80
CA ASP A 334 11.91 0.23 -7.80
C ASP A 334 12.86 -0.59 -6.91
N ILE A 335 14.16 -0.37 -7.10
CA ILE A 335 15.22 -0.96 -6.27
C ILE A 335 16.02 0.12 -5.53
N SER A 336 15.46 1.33 -5.44
CA SER A 336 16.14 2.49 -4.85
C SER A 336 16.39 2.36 -3.35
N SER A 337 17.29 3.17 -2.82
CA SER A 337 17.61 3.23 -1.39
C SER A 337 18.03 1.85 -0.84
N ASN A 338 19.03 1.27 -1.48
CA ASN A 338 19.65 0.00 -1.13
C ASN A 338 21.18 0.13 -1.17
N ASN A 339 21.89 -0.99 -1.08
CA ASN A 339 23.35 -1.09 -1.12
C ASN A 339 23.85 -1.78 -2.42
N LEU A 340 23.08 -1.72 -3.51
CA LEU A 340 23.41 -2.36 -4.79
C LEU A 340 24.58 -1.64 -5.47
N SER A 341 25.44 -2.39 -6.13
CA SER A 341 26.67 -1.91 -6.77
C SER A 341 26.88 -2.54 -8.15
N GLY A 342 28.06 -2.32 -8.73
CA GLY A 342 28.40 -2.80 -10.07
C GLY A 342 27.90 -1.87 -11.18
N ASN A 343 28.06 -2.34 -12.42
CA ASN A 343 27.65 -1.60 -13.60
C ASN A 343 26.26 -2.07 -14.07
N LEU A 344 25.51 -1.19 -14.75
CA LEU A 344 24.29 -1.60 -15.43
C LEU A 344 24.62 -2.53 -16.59
N ASN A 345 23.98 -3.71 -16.61
CA ASN A 345 24.21 -4.72 -17.63
C ASN A 345 23.00 -4.85 -18.58
N GLU A 346 23.15 -5.69 -19.60
CA GLU A 346 22.16 -5.82 -20.68
C GLU A 346 20.84 -6.48 -20.25
N ALA A 347 20.72 -7.00 -19.01
CA ALA A 347 19.48 -7.60 -18.53
C ALA A 347 18.30 -6.63 -18.62
N ILE A 348 18.52 -5.38 -18.24
CA ILE A 348 17.52 -4.30 -18.21
C ILE A 348 16.95 -4.06 -19.63
N THR A 349 17.72 -4.31 -20.69
CA THR A 349 17.25 -4.15 -22.09
C THR A 349 16.11 -5.08 -22.47
N LYS A 350 15.88 -6.16 -21.70
CA LYS A 350 14.82 -7.14 -21.97
C LYS A 350 13.47 -6.73 -21.38
N TRP A 351 13.42 -5.72 -20.51
CA TRP A 351 12.19 -5.22 -19.90
C TRP A 351 11.47 -4.25 -20.85
N SER A 352 10.99 -4.76 -21.98
CA SER A 352 10.39 -3.93 -23.04
C SER A 352 9.06 -3.26 -22.64
N ASN A 353 8.45 -3.71 -21.54
CA ASN A 353 7.21 -3.14 -21.00
C ASN A 353 7.44 -2.05 -19.93
N LEU A 354 8.70 -1.72 -19.64
CA LEU A 354 9.08 -0.84 -18.53
C LEU A 354 8.49 0.56 -18.68
N LYS A 355 7.77 1.01 -17.66
CA LYS A 355 7.17 2.34 -17.51
C LYS A 355 7.87 3.14 -16.42
N TYR A 356 8.31 2.49 -15.35
CA TYR A 356 8.98 3.13 -14.22
C TYR A 356 10.24 2.35 -13.86
N LEU A 357 11.35 3.07 -13.73
CA LEU A 357 12.62 2.52 -13.26
C LEU A 357 13.30 3.47 -12.27
N SER A 358 13.47 3.01 -11.03
CA SER A 358 14.23 3.73 -10.00
C SER A 358 15.37 2.88 -9.45
N LEU A 359 16.59 3.39 -9.61
CA LEU A 359 17.83 2.84 -9.06
C LEU A 359 18.45 3.79 -8.02
N ALA A 360 17.73 4.85 -7.66
CA ALA A 360 18.26 5.96 -6.88
C ALA A 360 18.86 5.51 -5.54
N ARG A 361 19.81 6.28 -4.98
CA ARG A 361 20.37 6.05 -3.64
C ARG A 361 20.93 4.63 -3.49
N ASN A 362 21.84 4.26 -4.39
CA ASN A 362 22.58 3.00 -4.37
C ASN A 362 24.09 3.30 -4.55
N LYS A 363 24.88 2.28 -4.85
CA LYS A 363 26.32 2.35 -5.13
C LYS A 363 26.65 1.94 -6.58
N PHE A 364 25.70 2.07 -7.51
CA PHE A 364 25.94 1.75 -8.91
C PHE A 364 26.99 2.67 -9.51
N GLY A 365 27.85 2.12 -10.37
CA GLY A 365 28.92 2.86 -11.03
C GLY A 365 29.02 2.55 -12.52
N GLY A 366 30.17 2.91 -13.09
CA GLY A 366 30.45 2.75 -14.50
C GLY A 366 29.73 3.76 -15.38
N THR A 367 30.00 3.66 -16.69
CA THR A 367 29.44 4.58 -17.68
C THR A 367 27.95 4.31 -17.93
N LEU A 368 27.11 5.34 -17.92
CA LEU A 368 25.69 5.20 -18.20
C LEU A 368 25.46 4.61 -19.62
N PRO A 369 24.78 3.46 -19.77
CA PRO A 369 24.67 2.81 -21.07
C PRO A 369 23.76 3.54 -22.07
N SER A 370 24.11 3.52 -23.35
CA SER A 370 23.35 4.21 -24.41
C SER A 370 21.95 3.62 -24.69
N TRP A 371 21.69 2.38 -24.28
CA TRP A 371 20.39 1.71 -24.46
C TRP A 371 19.34 2.14 -23.43
N LEU A 372 19.76 2.82 -22.38
CA LEU A 372 18.93 3.09 -21.22
C LEU A 372 17.84 4.15 -21.46
N PHE A 373 17.98 4.92 -22.55
CA PHE A 373 16.96 5.86 -23.04
C PHE A 373 16.16 5.32 -24.25
N LYS A 374 16.21 4.01 -24.52
CA LYS A 374 15.55 3.38 -25.68
C LYS A 374 14.25 2.64 -25.37
N PHE A 375 13.74 2.72 -24.14
CA PHE A 375 12.49 2.08 -23.76
C PHE A 375 11.29 2.85 -24.34
N ASP A 376 10.48 2.21 -25.16
CA ASP A 376 9.37 2.87 -25.86
C ASP A 376 8.22 3.30 -24.93
N LYS A 377 8.06 2.62 -23.79
CA LYS A 377 6.96 2.83 -22.83
C LYS A 377 7.36 3.57 -21.57
N ILE A 378 8.63 3.98 -21.44
CA ILE A 378 9.15 4.56 -20.21
C ILE A 378 8.53 5.94 -19.94
N GLN A 379 8.08 6.12 -18.70
CA GLN A 379 7.43 7.33 -18.22
C GLN A 379 8.25 8.00 -17.13
N MET A 380 8.98 7.22 -16.31
CA MET A 380 9.79 7.75 -15.22
C MET A 380 11.10 7.00 -15.05
N ILE A 381 12.18 7.77 -14.90
CA ILE A 381 13.53 7.30 -14.60
C ILE A 381 14.10 8.07 -13.41
N ASP A 382 14.61 7.36 -12.42
CA ASP A 382 15.41 7.95 -11.33
C ASP A 382 16.68 7.13 -11.06
N TYR A 383 17.84 7.72 -11.37
CA TYR A 383 19.17 7.17 -11.06
C TYR A 383 19.96 8.03 -10.10
N SER A 384 19.29 8.95 -9.41
CA SER A 384 19.96 9.92 -8.57
C SER A 384 20.73 9.29 -7.42
N SER A 385 21.72 10.00 -6.89
CA SER A 385 22.49 9.54 -5.72
C SER A 385 23.15 8.17 -5.95
N ASN A 386 23.95 8.07 -7.01
CA ASN A 386 24.76 6.90 -7.35
C ASN A 386 26.19 7.37 -7.70
N ARG A 387 27.00 6.50 -8.31
CA ARG A 387 28.37 6.76 -8.78
C ARG A 387 28.49 6.61 -10.29
N PHE A 388 27.41 6.82 -11.03
CA PHE A 388 27.45 6.72 -12.48
C PHE A 388 28.35 7.80 -13.07
N SER A 389 29.10 7.44 -14.10
CA SER A 389 29.85 8.39 -14.92
C SER A 389 29.19 8.56 -16.29
N TRP A 390 29.21 9.78 -16.80
CA TRP A 390 28.75 10.08 -18.14
C TRP A 390 29.38 11.40 -18.59
N PHE A 391 30.04 11.38 -19.74
CA PHE A 391 30.53 12.59 -20.39
C PHE A 391 29.45 13.11 -21.34
N ILE A 392 28.98 14.33 -21.11
CA ILE A 392 27.96 14.99 -21.92
C ILE A 392 28.66 15.79 -23.04
N PRO A 393 28.66 15.32 -24.31
CA PRO A 393 29.29 16.05 -25.40
C PRO A 393 28.43 17.27 -25.76
N GLY A 394 29.01 18.47 -25.68
CA GLY A 394 28.34 19.76 -25.85
C GLY A 394 27.57 19.98 -27.17
N ASP A 395 27.81 19.15 -28.19
CA ASP A 395 27.23 19.33 -29.54
C ASP A 395 26.43 18.12 -30.08
N ASN A 396 26.18 17.06 -29.30
CA ASN A 396 25.60 15.81 -29.86
C ASN A 396 24.46 15.14 -29.07
N LEU A 397 23.74 15.89 -28.23
CA LEU A 397 22.38 15.50 -27.80
C LEU A 397 21.32 15.75 -28.90
N ASN A 398 21.76 15.99 -30.15
CA ASN A 398 20.92 16.05 -31.34
C ASN A 398 20.39 14.67 -31.80
N SER A 399 20.60 13.63 -30.99
CA SER A 399 19.79 12.42 -31.11
C SER A 399 18.34 12.83 -30.96
N THR A 400 17.55 12.56 -31.99
CA THR A 400 16.08 12.72 -32.09
C THR A 400 15.28 12.20 -30.88
N ARG A 401 15.92 11.57 -29.90
CA ARG A 401 15.33 10.86 -28.76
C ARG A 401 14.90 11.76 -27.60
N PHE A 402 15.58 12.86 -27.28
CA PHE A 402 15.09 13.80 -26.24
C PHE A 402 14.17 14.91 -26.80
N LYS A 403 14.10 15.05 -28.14
CA LYS A 403 13.18 15.98 -28.80
C LYS A 403 11.71 15.58 -28.59
N ASN A 404 11.44 14.28 -28.47
CA ASN A 404 10.08 13.72 -28.36
C ASN A 404 9.48 13.70 -26.95
N PHE A 405 10.23 14.07 -25.91
CA PHE A 405 9.69 14.12 -24.55
C PHE A 405 9.03 15.48 -24.28
N GLN A 406 7.71 15.47 -24.07
CA GLN A 406 6.92 16.63 -23.65
C GLN A 406 6.76 16.57 -22.12
N THR A 407 7.16 17.64 -21.44
CA THR A 407 6.87 17.85 -20.01
C THR A 407 5.81 18.95 -19.90
N ASP A 408 4.78 18.73 -19.09
CA ASP A 408 3.89 19.81 -18.64
C ASP A 408 4.60 20.54 -17.49
N GLY A 409 4.53 21.87 -17.49
CA GLY A 409 5.44 22.79 -16.78
C GLY A 409 5.33 22.85 -15.26
N SER A 410 5.04 21.74 -14.58
CA SER A 410 5.05 21.66 -13.11
C SER A 410 6.27 20.86 -12.63
N ALA A 411 7.37 21.56 -12.36
CA ALA A 411 8.51 20.99 -11.65
C ALA A 411 8.16 20.86 -10.16
N GLU A 412 7.37 19.85 -9.81
CA GLU A 412 7.29 19.38 -8.43
C GLU A 412 8.54 18.55 -8.10
N THR A 413 9.07 18.74 -6.90
CA THR A 413 10.09 17.85 -6.32
C THR A 413 9.63 16.40 -6.46
N PRO A 414 10.49 15.42 -6.84
CA PRO A 414 10.07 14.04 -7.05
C PRO A 414 9.44 13.49 -5.77
N GLY A 415 8.11 13.50 -5.72
CA GLY A 415 7.34 12.80 -4.70
C GLY A 415 7.55 11.30 -4.89
N LYS A 416 7.62 10.56 -3.78
CA LYS A 416 7.63 9.09 -3.80
C LYS A 416 6.44 8.62 -4.64
N VAL A 417 6.69 7.88 -5.72
CA VAL A 417 5.62 7.29 -6.53
C VAL A 417 4.96 6.20 -5.68
N GLU A 418 3.71 6.43 -5.30
CA GLU A 418 2.94 5.43 -4.57
C GLU A 418 2.22 4.55 -5.58
N ILE A 419 2.52 3.24 -5.54
CA ILE A 419 1.86 2.25 -6.39
C ILE A 419 0.66 1.71 -5.60
N LYS A 420 -0.55 2.04 -6.06
CA LYS A 420 -1.77 1.47 -5.46
C LYS A 420 -2.13 0.18 -6.15
N ILE A 421 -1.90 -0.93 -5.46
CA ILE A 421 -2.30 -2.25 -5.93
C ILE A 421 -3.72 -2.54 -5.44
N SER A 422 -4.62 -2.78 -6.38
CA SER A 422 -5.97 -3.26 -6.11
C SER A 422 -6.05 -4.75 -6.47
N ALA A 423 -6.53 -5.56 -5.54
CA ALA A 423 -6.89 -6.94 -5.86
C ALA A 423 -8.20 -7.27 -5.18
N ASN A 424 -9.18 -7.67 -5.99
CA ASN A 424 -10.54 -7.92 -5.56
C ASN A 424 -10.95 -9.30 -6.06
N VAL A 425 -11.67 -10.04 -5.23
CA VAL A 425 -12.27 -11.31 -5.64
C VAL A 425 -13.49 -10.99 -6.51
N VAL A 426 -13.48 -11.38 -7.79
CA VAL A 426 -14.54 -11.06 -8.77
C VAL A 426 -15.46 -12.25 -9.03
N ALA A 427 -14.95 -13.46 -8.87
CA ALA A 427 -15.72 -14.69 -8.90
C ALA A 427 -15.25 -15.61 -7.77
N LYS A 428 -15.94 -16.74 -7.58
CA LYS A 428 -15.67 -17.70 -6.49
C LYS A 428 -14.18 -18.07 -6.37
N ASP A 429 -13.47 -18.14 -7.50
CA ASP A 429 -12.09 -18.63 -7.58
C ASP A 429 -11.13 -17.65 -8.31
N GLU A 430 -11.54 -16.40 -8.57
CA GLU A 430 -10.79 -15.47 -9.43
C GLU A 430 -10.51 -14.13 -8.75
N LEU A 431 -9.23 -13.80 -8.65
CA LEU A 431 -8.73 -12.48 -8.25
C LEU A 431 -8.56 -11.59 -9.50
N SER A 432 -9.20 -10.43 -9.50
CA SER A 432 -8.85 -9.37 -10.43
C SER A 432 -7.73 -8.52 -9.83
N PHE A 433 -6.59 -8.48 -10.52
CA PHE A 433 -5.45 -7.63 -10.20
C PHE A 433 -5.47 -6.37 -11.09
N SER A 434 -5.39 -5.20 -10.47
CA SER A 434 -5.09 -3.95 -11.15
C SER A 434 -4.17 -3.10 -10.30
N TYR A 435 -3.45 -2.18 -10.95
CA TYR A 435 -2.62 -1.22 -10.24
C TYR A 435 -2.72 0.14 -10.91
N SER A 436 -2.60 1.19 -10.11
CA SER A 436 -2.46 2.55 -10.61
C SER A 436 -1.25 3.20 -9.96
N GLN A 437 -0.56 4.03 -10.74
CA GLN A 437 0.47 4.91 -10.22
C GLN A 437 -0.25 6.16 -9.70
N VAL A 438 -0.07 6.47 -8.41
CA VAL A 438 -0.47 7.78 -7.88
C VAL A 438 0.73 8.69 -8.03
N THR A 439 0.88 9.23 -9.23
CA THR A 439 1.61 10.49 -9.42
C THR A 439 0.62 11.61 -9.16
N GLY A 440 1.04 12.69 -8.48
CA GLY A 440 0.17 13.83 -8.23
C GLY A 440 -0.42 14.34 -9.55
N ASN A 441 -1.72 14.16 -9.75
CA ASN A 441 -2.55 14.68 -10.83
C ASN A 441 -1.82 15.03 -12.15
N ILE A 442 -1.17 14.05 -12.81
CA ILE A 442 -0.68 14.24 -14.19
C ILE A 442 -1.46 13.31 -15.11
N SER A 443 -2.51 13.85 -15.72
CA SER A 443 -3.05 13.35 -16.98
C SER A 443 -2.02 13.60 -18.09
N ALA A 444 -0.87 12.93 -18.02
CA ALA A 444 0.23 13.10 -18.97
C ALA A 444 0.06 12.18 -20.21
N PRO A 445 0.42 12.67 -21.41
CA PRO A 445 0.43 11.89 -22.64
C PRO A 445 1.52 10.80 -22.63
N PRO A 446 1.54 9.89 -23.63
CA PRO A 446 2.63 8.92 -23.79
C PRO A 446 3.99 9.64 -23.97
N GLY A 447 4.91 9.45 -23.02
CA GLY A 447 6.28 9.98 -23.04
C GLY A 447 6.95 9.97 -21.65
N LEU A 448 8.27 10.17 -21.60
CA LEU A 448 9.03 10.36 -20.35
C LEU A 448 8.60 11.66 -19.67
N THR A 449 7.98 11.52 -18.51
CA THR A 449 7.46 12.61 -17.67
C THR A 449 8.45 13.06 -16.60
N LEU A 450 9.29 12.14 -16.10
CA LEU A 450 10.27 12.43 -15.05
C LEU A 450 11.61 11.77 -15.36
N LEU A 451 12.68 12.56 -15.29
CA LEU A 451 14.06 12.12 -15.38
C LEU A 451 14.86 12.74 -14.24
N ASN A 452 15.43 11.90 -13.38
CA ASN A 452 16.31 12.32 -12.30
C ASN A 452 17.66 11.61 -12.40
N LEU A 453 18.71 12.40 -12.61
CA LEU A 453 20.10 12.00 -12.80
C LEU A 453 21.03 12.69 -11.77
N SER A 454 20.44 13.30 -10.74
CA SER A 454 21.14 14.19 -9.81
C SER A 454 22.10 13.42 -8.91
N HIS A 455 23.13 14.08 -8.39
CA HIS A 455 24.07 13.49 -7.43
C HIS A 455 24.75 12.22 -7.96
N ASN A 456 25.40 12.34 -9.12
CA ASN A 456 26.26 11.31 -9.73
C ASN A 456 27.64 11.91 -10.03
N CYS A 457 28.46 11.20 -10.82
CA CYS A 457 29.79 11.62 -11.26
C CYS A 457 29.77 12.02 -12.75
N PHE A 458 28.76 12.80 -13.17
CA PHE A 458 28.66 13.26 -14.55
C PHE A 458 29.53 14.50 -14.80
N SER A 459 30.00 14.63 -16.03
CA SER A 459 30.85 15.74 -16.47
C SER A 459 30.48 16.22 -17.87
N GLY A 460 30.83 17.46 -18.19
CA GLY A 460 30.62 18.05 -19.52
C GLY A 460 29.77 19.32 -19.50
N ILE A 461 29.48 19.83 -20.70
CA ILE A 461 28.79 21.11 -20.91
C ILE A 461 27.39 20.86 -21.45
N ILE A 462 26.39 21.49 -20.83
CA ILE A 462 25.01 21.48 -21.30
C ILE A 462 24.71 22.84 -21.91
N THR A 463 24.55 22.86 -23.24
CA THR A 463 24.13 24.05 -23.97
C THR A 463 22.63 24.29 -23.78
N GLU A 464 22.21 25.56 -23.75
CA GLU A 464 20.86 26.04 -23.39
C GLU A 464 19.72 25.51 -24.30
N LYS A 465 20.05 24.73 -25.35
CA LYS A 465 19.09 24.24 -26.35
C LYS A 465 19.25 22.75 -26.63
N GLU A 466 18.23 22.04 -26.15
CA GLU A 466 17.72 20.72 -26.56
C GLU A 466 18.16 19.50 -25.73
N GLY A 467 17.16 18.89 -25.08
CA GLY A 467 17.21 17.54 -24.54
C GLY A 467 16.94 17.47 -23.04
N LEU A 468 17.99 17.67 -22.24
CA LEU A 468 17.96 17.54 -20.78
C LEU A 468 17.43 18.78 -20.05
N GLY A 469 17.50 19.97 -20.67
CA GLY A 469 16.92 21.21 -20.13
C GLY A 469 15.40 21.18 -19.93
N LYS A 470 14.71 20.17 -20.48
CA LYS A 470 13.26 19.92 -20.26
C LYS A 470 12.94 19.31 -18.89
N PHE A 471 13.95 18.86 -18.15
CA PHE A 471 13.83 18.28 -16.82
C PHE A 471 14.63 19.13 -15.83
N PRO A 472 14.03 20.20 -15.26
CA PRO A 472 14.70 21.07 -14.32
C PRO A 472 15.26 20.29 -13.13
N GLY A 473 16.53 20.53 -12.79
CA GLY A 473 17.19 19.86 -11.66
C GLY A 473 17.58 18.41 -11.91
N ALA A 474 17.31 17.83 -13.09
CA ALA A 474 17.67 16.45 -13.40
C ALA A 474 19.15 16.15 -13.17
N LEU A 475 20.05 17.12 -13.36
CA LEU A 475 21.50 16.95 -13.23
C LEU A 475 22.09 17.68 -12.02
N ALA A 476 21.25 18.15 -11.09
CA ALA A 476 21.70 18.85 -9.90
C ALA A 476 22.70 18.01 -9.09
N GLY A 477 23.68 18.65 -8.44
CA GLY A 477 24.64 17.96 -7.57
C GLY A 477 25.66 17.06 -8.29
N ASN A 478 25.79 17.15 -9.62
CA ASN A 478 26.93 16.58 -10.34
C ASN A 478 28.08 17.63 -10.36
N PRO A 479 29.25 17.35 -9.78
CA PRO A 479 30.28 18.37 -9.51
C PRO A 479 30.96 18.91 -10.78
N GLU A 480 31.02 18.12 -11.84
CA GLU A 480 31.75 18.46 -13.08
C GLU A 480 30.82 18.79 -14.26
N VAL A 481 29.52 18.97 -14.01
CA VAL A 481 28.55 19.41 -15.02
C VAL A 481 28.42 20.92 -15.00
N CYS A 482 28.67 21.57 -16.14
CA CYS A 482 28.42 23.00 -16.32
C CYS A 482 27.18 23.23 -17.19
N VAL A 483 26.27 24.08 -16.74
CA VAL A 483 25.03 24.44 -17.46
C VAL A 483 25.17 25.86 -17.99
N GLU A 484 25.17 26.01 -19.31
CA GLU A 484 25.18 27.34 -19.93
C GLU A 484 23.80 27.99 -19.80
N SER A 485 23.78 29.26 -19.44
CA SER A 485 22.56 30.07 -19.37
C SER A 485 22.81 31.48 -19.89
N SER A 486 21.75 32.28 -20.03
CA SER A 486 21.78 33.64 -20.58
C SER A 486 22.63 34.58 -19.70
N GLY A 487 23.95 34.54 -19.89
CA GLY A 487 24.97 35.26 -19.11
C GLY A 487 26.10 34.41 -18.54
N ILE A 488 25.99 33.07 -18.54
CA ILE A 488 27.00 32.12 -18.05
C ILE A 488 27.50 31.27 -19.23
N LYS A 489 28.78 31.44 -19.59
CA LYS A 489 29.48 30.59 -20.57
C LYS A 489 30.36 29.60 -19.84
N CYS A 490 30.29 28.33 -20.22
CA CYS A 490 31.16 27.30 -19.66
C CYS A 490 32.56 27.41 -20.29
N ASP A 491 33.61 27.31 -19.47
CA ASP A 491 35.00 27.30 -19.95
C ASP A 491 35.49 25.84 -20.08
N PRO A 492 35.80 25.34 -21.29
CA PRO A 492 36.28 23.98 -21.49
C PRO A 492 37.61 23.68 -20.78
N ALA A 493 38.44 24.70 -20.52
CA ALA A 493 39.78 24.52 -19.94
C ALA A 493 39.77 24.09 -18.46
N ASN A 494 38.64 24.24 -17.76
CA ASN A 494 38.46 23.82 -16.36
C ASN A 494 37.87 22.41 -16.20
N ILE A 495 37.47 21.75 -17.30
CA ILE A 495 36.77 20.45 -17.27
C ILE A 495 37.75 19.27 -17.44
N ASP A 496 38.96 19.52 -17.97
CA ASP A 496 39.93 18.48 -18.39
C ASP A 496 41.25 18.46 -17.56
N ALA A 497 41.34 19.22 -16.46
CA ALA A 497 42.61 19.46 -15.77
C ALA A 497 42.80 18.76 -14.41
N SER A 498 42.11 17.63 -14.14
CA SER A 498 42.40 16.84 -12.93
C SER A 498 42.14 15.34 -13.04
N GLN A 499 42.68 14.67 -14.06
CA GLN A 499 42.97 13.24 -13.95
C GLN A 499 44.44 13.02 -13.59
N GLU A 500 44.69 12.57 -12.36
CA GLU A 500 45.55 11.41 -11.99
C GLU A 500 46.05 11.44 -10.54
N GLU A 501 45.96 12.55 -9.80
CA GLU A 501 46.52 12.61 -8.43
C GLU A 501 45.54 12.37 -7.25
N ILE A 502 44.22 12.29 -7.48
CA ILE A 502 43.25 12.08 -6.37
C ILE A 502 42.94 10.58 -6.16
N TYR A 503 43.28 9.70 -7.11
CA TYR A 503 42.99 8.26 -7.02
C TYR A 503 44.01 7.42 -6.23
N GLN A 504 44.90 8.05 -5.46
CA GLN A 504 45.77 7.37 -4.49
C GLN A 504 45.65 7.88 -3.04
N ASN A 505 44.77 8.84 -2.74
CA ASN A 505 44.71 9.46 -1.41
C ASN A 505 43.32 9.58 -0.77
N GLU A 506 42.39 8.68 -1.07
CA GLU A 506 41.21 8.46 -0.20
C GLU A 506 41.47 7.39 0.87
N LEU A 507 42.50 7.68 1.67
CA LEU A 507 42.63 7.26 3.07
C LEU A 507 42.96 8.52 3.89
N VAL A 508 42.15 9.57 3.78
CA VAL A 508 42.20 10.70 4.71
C VAL A 508 40.77 11.14 5.02
N GLU A 509 40.30 10.75 6.20
CA GLU A 509 39.23 11.43 6.91
C GLU A 509 39.47 12.95 6.86
N GLY A 510 38.54 13.68 6.23
CA GLY A 510 38.61 15.12 6.06
C GLY A 510 38.81 15.85 7.39
N SER A 511 40.03 16.34 7.60
CA SER A 511 40.48 17.08 8.78
C SER A 511 40.01 18.54 8.79
N ILE A 512 38.74 18.79 8.47
CA ILE A 512 38.14 20.14 8.50
C ILE A 512 37.02 20.26 9.55
N SER A 513 36.61 19.18 10.23
CA SER A 513 35.51 19.26 11.19
C SER A 513 35.90 19.50 12.66
N ILE A 514 37.15 19.30 13.08
CA ILE A 514 37.52 19.42 14.50
C ILE A 514 37.95 20.84 14.87
N TRP A 515 38.71 21.53 14.02
CA TRP A 515 39.16 22.90 14.32
C TRP A 515 38.01 23.90 14.37
N ILE A 516 37.03 23.76 13.47
CA ILE A 516 35.84 24.63 13.45
C ILE A 516 34.93 24.34 14.65
N PHE A 517 34.81 23.07 15.07
CA PHE A 517 34.07 22.69 16.26
C PHE A 517 34.78 23.13 17.55
N CYS A 518 36.10 23.04 17.62
CA CYS A 518 36.88 23.53 18.76
C CYS A 518 36.87 25.07 18.84
N LEU A 519 36.92 25.77 17.71
CA LEU A 519 36.85 27.23 17.67
C LEU A 519 35.46 27.73 18.08
N SER A 520 34.39 27.06 17.63
CA SER A 520 33.03 27.41 18.05
C SER A 520 32.78 27.07 19.52
N ALA A 521 33.31 25.95 20.04
CA ALA A 521 33.23 25.60 21.46
C ALA A 521 34.01 26.59 22.35
N PHE A 522 35.19 27.05 21.94
CA PHE A 522 35.96 28.05 22.67
C PHE A 522 35.26 29.41 22.72
N ILE A 523 34.75 29.89 21.58
CA ILE A 523 34.00 31.16 21.51
C ILE A 523 32.72 31.08 22.37
N SER A 524 32.04 29.93 22.36
CA SER A 524 30.82 29.71 23.15
C SER A 524 31.09 29.67 24.66
N PHE A 525 32.20 29.05 25.07
CA PHE A 525 32.60 28.95 26.48
C PHE A 525 32.99 30.32 27.05
N ASP A 526 33.77 31.12 26.30
CA ASP A 526 34.21 32.44 26.76
C ASP A 526 33.04 33.44 26.89
N PHE A 527 32.06 33.39 25.98
CA PHE A 527 30.84 34.19 26.11
C PHE A 527 29.96 33.74 27.30
N GLY A 528 29.90 32.44 27.57
CA GLY A 528 29.19 31.90 28.73
C GLY A 528 29.82 32.32 30.06
N VAL A 529 31.15 32.29 30.16
CA VAL A 529 31.89 32.74 31.36
C VAL A 529 31.74 34.25 31.57
N LEU A 530 31.87 35.06 30.52
CA LEU A 530 31.65 36.52 30.60
C LEU A 530 30.22 36.88 31.02
N ALA A 531 29.20 36.15 30.53
CA ALA A 531 27.81 36.37 30.93
C ALA A 531 27.54 36.03 32.41
N ILE A 532 28.21 35.00 32.95
CA ILE A 532 28.10 34.61 34.36
C ILE A 532 28.76 35.67 35.27
N PHE A 533 29.87 36.29 34.87
CA PHE A 533 30.54 37.33 35.66
C PHE A 533 29.89 38.73 35.56
N CYS A 534 29.12 38.99 34.50
CA CYS A 534 28.37 40.25 34.33
C CYS A 534 26.98 40.26 34.99
N SER A 535 26.50 39.11 35.48
CA SER A 535 25.26 39.02 36.26
C SER A 535 25.52 39.38 37.74
N ALA A 536 24.95 40.50 38.21
CA ALA A 536 25.03 40.92 39.60
C ALA A 536 24.48 39.85 40.59
N CYS A 537 23.53 39.03 40.15
CA CYS A 537 22.93 37.96 40.95
C CYS A 537 23.85 36.72 41.07
N ALA A 538 24.57 36.36 40.00
CA ALA A 538 25.52 35.24 40.00
C ALA A 538 26.81 35.55 40.79
N ARG A 539 27.25 36.82 40.78
CA ARG A 539 28.43 37.29 41.52
C ARG A 539 28.27 37.16 43.04
N SER A 540 27.04 37.32 43.55
CA SER A 540 26.71 37.15 44.98
C SER A 540 26.80 35.68 45.43
N TYR A 541 26.46 34.74 44.53
CA TYR A 541 26.46 33.30 44.83
C TYR A 541 27.86 32.67 44.80
N ILE A 542 28.75 33.15 43.93
CA ILE A 542 30.13 32.62 43.79
C ILE A 542 31.08 33.18 44.87
N LEU A 543 30.84 34.40 45.39
CA LEU A 543 31.71 35.04 46.39
C LEU A 543 31.31 34.77 47.85
N GLN A 544 30.18 34.10 48.11
CA GLN A 544 29.74 33.71 49.46
C GLN A 544 30.19 32.29 49.86
N THR A 545 31.50 32.02 49.88
CA THR A 545 32.03 30.91 50.69
C THR A 545 33.38 31.26 51.29
N LYS A 546 33.39 32.25 52.19
CA LYS A 546 34.39 32.33 53.26
C LYS A 546 33.98 33.36 54.31
N GLU A 547 33.05 32.98 55.18
CA GLU A 547 33.02 33.43 56.59
C GLU A 547 31.85 32.79 57.33
N ARG A 548 32.13 31.68 58.03
CA ARG A 548 31.86 31.46 59.46
C ARG A 548 31.91 29.97 59.79
N ALA A 549 33.07 29.57 60.32
CA ALA A 549 33.13 28.56 61.35
C ALA A 549 32.87 29.24 62.69
N LEU A 550 31.92 28.71 63.47
CA LEU A 550 31.94 28.55 64.93
C LEU A 550 30.62 27.94 65.39
#